data_AF-R7W8Y5-F1
#
_entry.id   AF-R7W8Y5-F1
#
_cell.length_a   1.000
_cell.length_b   1.000
_cell.length_c   1.000
_cell.angle_alpha   90.00
_cell.angle_beta   90.00
_cell.angle_gamma   90.00
#
_symmetry.space_group_name_H-M   'P 1'
#
loop_
_entity.id
_entity.type
_entity.pdbx_description
1 polymer ?
#
loop_
_entity_poly.entity_id
_entity_poly.type
_entity_poly.pdbx_seq_one_letter_code
_entity_poly.pdbx_strand_id
1 'polypeptide(L)'
;MAPATADAAGAAVGGRVKTALGVAACERDAEKLELIEQLTKGFDDEQQRVLAAILARNNGAEYLRRHGMEGCTDRDAFKARVPVVTYEDLRPEIERIANGDRSNIISSHPISDSGTSAGERKLMPTIEDELDRRQMLYSLLMPVMNLFVPGLDKGKGLYFLFIKSETKTPGGLPARPVLTSYYKSDHFKYRPFDAYQVYTSPTAAILCTDSFQSMYSQMLCGLLVRTEVLRVGAVFASGLLRAIRFLQLHWKELARDIETGTLSAKVAEPSIRAAVAEVLEPNPELAAFVAAECGKDNWEGIITRMWPNTRYLDVIVTGAMAQYIPTLKFYSGGLPMACTMYASSECYFGLNLRPMCDPSEVSYTIMPNMGYFELMPHDPETPAAAVSRDDPPPRLVDLADAEVGKEYELVITTYAGLCRYRVGDILQVTAFHNAAPQFRFVRRKNVLLSIDSDKTDEAELQAAVERAARLLAPYGASIVEYTSEADATTIPGHYVVYWELMLKGCREALWPEAAVFERCCLEMEEALNSVYRQGRNGDAIGPLEIRVVRGGTFEEVMDYAISRGASINQYKAPRCVSFGPIIELLNSRVLSKHFSPACPKYGPPKK
;
A
#
# COMPACT_ATOMS: atom_id res chain seq x y z
N MET A 1 -30.68 -26.33 -51.40
CA MET A 1 -29.41 -25.65 -51.06
C MET A 1 -29.75 -24.34 -50.37
N ALA A 2 -29.79 -24.38 -49.04
CA ALA A 2 -29.79 -23.27 -48.09
C ALA A 2 -29.97 -23.90 -46.70
N PRO A 3 -28.97 -23.90 -45.80
CA PRO A 3 -29.18 -24.35 -44.44
C PRO A 3 -29.47 -23.18 -43.51
N ALA A 4 -30.58 -23.33 -42.79
CA ALA A 4 -30.79 -23.05 -41.38
C ALA A 4 -30.31 -21.70 -40.80
N THR A 5 -31.28 -20.82 -40.58
CA THR A 5 -31.30 -19.86 -39.49
C THR A 5 -31.24 -20.59 -38.14
N ALA A 6 -30.12 -20.44 -37.42
CA ALA A 6 -30.02 -20.84 -36.03
C ALA A 6 -30.43 -19.65 -35.15
N ASP A 7 -31.71 -19.64 -34.75
CA ASP A 7 -32.15 -18.93 -33.56
C ASP A 7 -31.60 -19.67 -32.34
N ALA A 8 -30.62 -19.06 -31.67
CA ALA A 8 -30.14 -19.51 -30.37
C ALA A 8 -30.16 -18.32 -29.39
N ALA A 9 -31.34 -17.72 -29.23
CA ALA A 9 -31.67 -16.94 -28.05
C ALA A 9 -32.12 -17.91 -26.94
N GLY A 10 -31.15 -18.57 -26.32
CA GLY A 10 -31.35 -19.35 -25.09
C GLY A 10 -31.07 -18.47 -23.88
N ALA A 11 -32.13 -17.91 -23.28
CA ALA A 11 -32.08 -17.16 -22.05
C ALA A 11 -31.46 -17.98 -20.90
N ALA A 12 -30.27 -17.61 -20.45
CA ALA A 12 -29.74 -18.02 -19.15
C ALA A 12 -30.51 -17.28 -18.07
N VAL A 13 -31.59 -17.89 -17.58
CA VAL A 13 -32.25 -17.47 -16.33
C VAL A 13 -31.27 -17.79 -15.21
N GLY A 14 -30.50 -16.79 -14.77
CA GLY A 14 -29.52 -16.90 -13.69
C GLY A 14 -30.20 -17.28 -12.37
N GLY A 15 -30.20 -18.57 -12.05
CA GLY A 15 -30.61 -19.07 -10.74
C GLY A 15 -29.59 -18.66 -9.69
N ARG A 16 -30.05 -17.98 -8.64
CA ARG A 16 -29.24 -17.68 -7.45
C ARG A 16 -28.87 -19.00 -6.74
N VAL A 17 -27.58 -19.30 -6.62
CA VAL A 17 -27.07 -20.53 -5.99
C VAL A 17 -26.78 -20.27 -4.52
N LYS A 18 -27.28 -21.13 -3.60
CA LYS A 18 -26.98 -21.01 -2.16
C LYS A 18 -25.60 -21.62 -1.88
N THR A 19 -24.74 -20.87 -1.20
CA THR A 19 -23.43 -21.31 -0.69
C THR A 19 -23.39 -21.10 0.84
N ALA A 20 -22.37 -21.64 1.52
CA ALA A 20 -22.22 -21.43 2.96
C ALA A 20 -21.87 -19.99 3.34
N LEU A 21 -21.23 -19.22 2.45
CA LEU A 21 -20.94 -17.80 2.63
C LEU A 21 -22.15 -16.89 2.32
N GLY A 22 -23.12 -17.39 1.55
CA GLY A 22 -24.33 -16.66 1.20
C GLY A 22 -24.91 -17.05 -0.16
N VAL A 23 -25.77 -16.20 -0.70
CA VAL A 23 -26.43 -16.47 -1.99
C VAL A 23 -25.58 -15.89 -3.13
N ALA A 24 -24.95 -16.76 -3.91
CA ALA A 24 -24.10 -16.39 -5.04
C ALA A 24 -24.93 -15.77 -6.18
N ALA A 25 -24.32 -14.82 -6.90
CA ALA A 25 -24.95 -14.14 -8.02
C ALA A 25 -25.01 -15.01 -9.29
N CYS A 26 -24.03 -15.90 -9.48
CA CYS A 26 -23.97 -16.86 -10.60
C CYS A 26 -23.16 -18.12 -10.20
N GLU A 27 -23.12 -19.13 -11.07
CA GLU A 27 -22.38 -20.39 -10.83
C GLU A 27 -20.88 -20.15 -10.61
N ARG A 28 -20.25 -19.30 -11.41
CA ARG A 28 -18.83 -18.95 -11.25
C ARG A 28 -18.54 -18.32 -9.88
N ASP A 29 -19.44 -17.47 -9.38
CA ASP A 29 -19.31 -16.89 -8.05
C ASP A 29 -19.49 -17.98 -6.98
N ALA A 30 -20.42 -18.92 -7.18
CA ALA A 30 -20.62 -20.04 -6.28
C ALA A 30 -19.36 -20.91 -6.15
N GLU A 31 -18.71 -21.24 -7.27
CA GLU A 31 -17.43 -22.00 -7.28
C GLU A 31 -16.33 -21.29 -6.48
N LYS A 32 -16.20 -19.97 -6.61
CA LYS A 32 -15.20 -19.19 -5.88
C LYS A 32 -15.50 -19.11 -4.39
N LEU A 33 -16.77 -18.96 -4.01
CA LEU A 33 -17.19 -18.96 -2.61
C LEU A 33 -17.02 -20.36 -1.98
N GLU A 34 -17.32 -21.42 -2.71
CA GLU A 34 -17.07 -22.79 -2.28
C GLU A 34 -15.57 -23.08 -2.13
N LEU A 35 -14.73 -22.55 -3.02
CA LEU A 35 -13.28 -22.65 -2.88
C LEU A 35 -12.79 -21.99 -1.58
N ILE A 36 -13.32 -20.81 -1.21
CA ILE A 36 -13.00 -20.17 0.08
C ILE A 36 -13.40 -21.08 1.24
N GLU A 37 -14.61 -21.65 1.19
CA GLU A 37 -15.09 -22.56 2.23
C GLU A 37 -14.25 -23.84 2.35
N GLN A 38 -13.85 -24.44 1.24
CA GLN A 38 -12.99 -25.62 1.21
C GLN A 38 -11.62 -25.32 1.82
N LEU A 39 -10.99 -24.24 1.38
CA LEU A 39 -9.67 -23.82 1.86
C LEU A 39 -9.69 -23.45 3.35
N THR A 40 -10.74 -22.78 3.81
CA THR A 40 -10.84 -22.33 5.21
C THR A 40 -11.27 -23.43 6.18
N LYS A 41 -11.96 -24.49 5.72
CA LYS A 41 -12.27 -25.68 6.55
C LYS A 41 -11.08 -26.60 6.71
N GLY A 42 -10.37 -26.90 5.61
CA GLY A 42 -9.16 -27.73 5.60
C GLY A 42 -7.87 -26.93 5.79
N PHE A 43 -7.89 -25.89 6.62
CA PHE A 43 -6.86 -24.86 6.63
C PHE A 43 -5.45 -25.41 6.96
N ASP A 44 -5.31 -26.19 8.04
CA ASP A 44 -3.99 -26.73 8.42
C ASP A 44 -3.48 -27.78 7.42
N ASP A 45 -4.36 -28.67 6.96
CA ASP A 45 -4.03 -29.67 5.94
C ASP A 45 -3.51 -28.99 4.66
N GLU A 46 -4.16 -27.90 4.24
CA GLU A 46 -3.71 -27.12 3.08
C GLU A 46 -2.37 -26.44 3.34
N GLN A 47 -2.12 -25.91 4.55
CA GLN A 47 -0.81 -25.37 4.93
C GLN A 47 0.29 -26.44 4.90
N GLN A 48 0.01 -27.67 5.38
CA GLN A 48 0.95 -28.81 5.28
C GLN A 48 1.25 -29.13 3.82
N ARG A 49 0.21 -29.22 2.98
CA ARG A 49 0.33 -29.50 1.55
C ARG A 49 1.13 -28.44 0.81
N VAL A 50 0.88 -27.15 1.11
CA VAL A 50 1.59 -26.01 0.52
C VAL A 50 3.07 -26.03 0.92
N LEU A 51 3.38 -26.23 2.21
CA LEU A 51 4.78 -26.33 2.65
C LEU A 51 5.49 -27.50 1.98
N ALA A 52 4.89 -28.69 1.96
CA ALA A 52 5.45 -29.86 1.30
C ALA A 52 5.69 -29.60 -0.20
N ALA A 53 4.77 -28.91 -0.89
CA ALA A 53 4.93 -28.54 -2.29
C ALA A 53 6.08 -27.52 -2.50
N ILE A 54 6.20 -26.51 -1.63
CA ILE A 54 7.30 -25.54 -1.67
C ILE A 54 8.64 -26.25 -1.47
N LEU A 55 8.76 -27.10 -0.45
CA LEU A 55 9.99 -27.83 -0.13
C LEU A 55 10.36 -28.83 -1.22
N ALA A 56 9.40 -29.60 -1.74
CA ALA A 56 9.64 -30.54 -2.83
C ALA A 56 10.14 -29.83 -4.09
N ARG A 57 9.52 -28.68 -4.43
CA ARG A 57 9.91 -27.87 -5.59
C ARG A 57 11.28 -27.25 -5.41
N ASN A 58 11.59 -26.74 -4.22
CA ASN A 58 12.84 -26.03 -3.93
C ASN A 58 13.94 -26.93 -3.34
N ASN A 59 13.75 -28.25 -3.35
CA ASN A 59 14.67 -29.20 -2.73
C ASN A 59 16.13 -29.07 -3.20
N GLY A 60 16.35 -28.71 -4.47
CA GLY A 60 17.69 -28.50 -5.04
C GLY A 60 18.32 -27.13 -4.74
N ALA A 61 17.57 -26.20 -4.13
CA ALA A 61 18.04 -24.86 -3.85
C ALA A 61 19.21 -24.87 -2.86
N GLU A 62 20.25 -24.08 -3.13
CA GLU A 62 21.42 -23.91 -2.28
C GLU A 62 21.04 -23.56 -0.84
N TYR A 63 20.06 -22.67 -0.66
CA TYR A 63 19.59 -22.23 0.65
C TYR A 63 19.03 -23.39 1.49
N LEU A 64 18.12 -24.19 0.93
CA LEU A 64 17.55 -25.34 1.65
C LEU A 64 18.59 -26.45 1.89
N ARG A 65 19.50 -26.70 0.93
CA ARG A 65 20.60 -27.65 1.11
C ARG A 65 21.55 -27.23 2.24
N ARG A 66 21.86 -25.94 2.37
CA ARG A 66 22.68 -25.38 3.46
C ARG A 66 22.09 -25.67 4.84
N HIS A 67 20.77 -25.74 4.94
CA HIS A 67 20.04 -26.07 6.16
C HIS A 67 19.67 -27.55 6.28
N GLY A 68 20.26 -28.44 5.47
CA GLY A 68 20.05 -29.87 5.56
C GLY A 68 18.60 -30.31 5.29
N MET A 69 17.89 -29.59 4.41
CA MET A 69 16.51 -29.92 4.00
C MET A 69 16.45 -30.80 2.75
N GLU A 70 17.59 -31.31 2.26
CA GLU A 70 17.63 -32.15 1.07
C GLU A 70 16.84 -33.45 1.26
N GLY A 71 15.83 -33.65 0.41
CA GLY A 71 14.87 -34.75 0.44
C GLY A 71 13.78 -34.63 1.52
N CYS A 72 13.79 -33.57 2.34
CA CYS A 72 12.84 -33.38 3.43
C CYS A 72 11.72 -32.42 3.04
N THR A 73 10.47 -32.90 3.15
CA THR A 73 9.25 -32.09 2.94
C THR A 73 8.40 -31.95 4.21
N ASP A 74 8.94 -32.42 5.34
CA ASP A 74 8.25 -32.47 6.63
C ASP A 74 8.27 -31.12 7.37
N ARG A 75 7.14 -30.78 8.00
CA ARG A 75 6.95 -29.51 8.72
C ARG A 75 7.83 -29.42 9.98
N ASP A 76 7.94 -30.50 10.76
CA ASP A 76 8.74 -30.48 11.99
C ASP A 76 10.24 -30.35 11.67
N ALA A 77 10.72 -31.08 10.66
CA ALA A 77 12.09 -30.94 10.17
C ALA A 77 12.37 -29.51 9.66
N PHE A 78 11.44 -28.91 8.93
CA PHE A 78 11.55 -27.53 8.46
C PHE A 78 11.66 -26.54 9.62
N LYS A 79 10.75 -26.61 10.61
CA LYS A 79 10.76 -25.72 11.78
C LYS A 79 12.01 -25.88 12.64
N ALA A 80 12.57 -27.10 12.70
CA ALA A 80 13.76 -27.39 13.51
C ALA A 80 15.08 -26.96 12.85
N ARG A 81 15.15 -26.91 11.50
CA ARG A 81 16.41 -26.70 10.77
C ARG A 81 16.53 -25.34 10.08
N VAL A 82 15.41 -24.79 9.62
CA VAL A 82 15.41 -23.54 8.85
C VAL A 82 15.26 -22.36 9.81
N PRO A 83 16.18 -21.37 9.80
CA PRO A 83 16.11 -20.22 10.68
C PRO A 83 15.00 -19.25 10.27
N VAL A 84 14.50 -18.49 11.24
CA VAL A 84 13.64 -17.33 10.99
C VAL A 84 14.53 -16.15 10.60
N VAL A 85 14.28 -15.53 9.45
CA VAL A 85 15.22 -14.57 8.83
C VAL A 85 14.60 -13.21 8.56
N THR A 86 15.44 -12.20 8.50
CA THR A 86 15.12 -10.85 8.01
C THR A 86 15.61 -10.67 6.57
N TYR A 87 15.37 -9.50 5.99
CA TYR A 87 15.87 -9.18 4.64
C TYR A 87 17.39 -9.14 4.60
N GLU A 88 18.00 -8.64 5.67
CA GLU A 88 19.44 -8.49 5.84
C GLU A 88 20.15 -9.85 5.82
N ASP A 89 19.51 -10.89 6.36
CA ASP A 89 20.04 -12.25 6.34
C ASP A 89 20.00 -12.89 4.94
N LEU A 90 19.01 -12.53 4.10
CA LEU A 90 18.86 -13.02 2.72
C LEU A 90 19.53 -12.13 1.67
N ARG A 91 20.08 -10.97 2.09
CA ARG A 91 20.72 -10.01 1.21
C ARG A 91 21.82 -10.64 0.34
N PRO A 92 22.72 -11.50 0.85
CA PRO A 92 23.78 -12.11 0.04
C PRO A 92 23.24 -12.95 -1.13
N GLU A 93 22.20 -13.76 -0.90
CA GLU A 93 21.54 -14.55 -1.93
C GLU A 93 20.84 -13.67 -2.97
N ILE A 94 20.15 -12.63 -2.51
CA ILE A 94 19.42 -11.69 -3.37
C ILE A 94 20.38 -10.89 -4.26
N GLU A 95 21.51 -10.43 -3.73
CA GLU A 95 22.53 -9.71 -4.49
C GLU A 95 23.17 -10.59 -5.57
N ARG A 96 23.44 -11.87 -5.28
CA ARG A 96 23.93 -12.82 -6.29
C ARG A 96 22.96 -12.96 -7.46
N ILE A 97 21.67 -13.13 -7.17
CA ILE A 97 20.61 -13.24 -8.19
C ILE A 97 20.53 -11.94 -9.01
N ALA A 98 20.52 -10.79 -8.31
CA ALA A 98 20.49 -9.48 -8.93
C ALA A 98 21.72 -9.22 -9.82
N ASN A 99 22.89 -9.77 -9.49
CA ASN A 99 24.12 -9.66 -10.26
C ASN A 99 24.24 -10.66 -11.42
N GLY A 100 23.25 -11.54 -11.61
CA GLY A 100 23.19 -12.42 -12.77
C GLY A 100 23.44 -13.90 -12.48
N ASP A 101 23.63 -14.29 -11.21
CA ASP A 101 23.66 -15.71 -10.87
C ASP A 101 22.28 -16.33 -11.15
N ARG A 102 22.25 -17.37 -11.98
CA ARG A 102 21.05 -18.11 -12.40
C ARG A 102 21.03 -19.53 -11.87
N SER A 103 21.96 -19.89 -10.99
CA SER A 103 21.90 -21.15 -10.26
C SER A 103 20.70 -21.17 -9.31
N ASN A 104 20.31 -22.38 -8.87
CA ASN A 104 19.19 -22.56 -7.95
C ASN A 104 19.61 -22.11 -6.53
N ILE A 105 19.64 -20.81 -6.27
CA ILE A 105 20.08 -20.26 -4.98
C ILE A 105 18.98 -20.44 -3.93
N ILE A 106 17.83 -19.79 -4.14
CA ILE A 106 16.68 -19.79 -3.22
C ILE A 106 15.48 -20.58 -3.76
N SER A 107 15.41 -20.74 -5.09
CA SER A 107 14.30 -21.38 -5.79
C SER A 107 14.85 -22.24 -6.93
N SER A 108 14.20 -23.38 -7.20
CA SER A 108 14.52 -24.19 -8.38
C SER A 108 13.92 -23.62 -9.67
N HIS A 109 13.00 -22.66 -9.56
CA HIS A 109 12.48 -21.91 -10.70
C HIS A 109 13.24 -20.60 -10.91
N PRO A 110 13.48 -20.21 -12.17
CA PRO A 110 14.14 -18.94 -12.47
C PRO A 110 13.37 -17.76 -11.88
N ILE A 111 14.09 -16.88 -11.20
CA ILE A 111 13.54 -15.61 -10.71
C ILE A 111 13.26 -14.72 -11.92
N SER A 112 12.01 -14.27 -12.06
CA SER A 112 11.52 -13.51 -13.23
C SER A 112 11.56 -12.00 -13.02
N ASP A 113 11.41 -11.53 -11.77
CA ASP A 113 11.36 -10.12 -11.40
C ASP A 113 11.76 -9.96 -9.91
N SER A 114 12.00 -8.73 -9.49
CA SER A 114 12.20 -8.35 -8.10
C SER A 114 11.21 -7.26 -7.69
N GLY A 115 10.25 -7.64 -6.84
CA GLY A 115 9.35 -6.70 -6.15
C GLY A 115 10.16 -5.74 -5.29
N THR A 116 9.69 -4.51 -5.09
CA THR A 116 10.40 -3.53 -4.24
C THR A 116 9.52 -3.10 -3.07
N SER A 117 10.08 -3.03 -1.85
CA SER A 117 9.39 -2.49 -0.67
C SER A 117 10.33 -1.65 0.20
N ALA A 118 9.83 -0.49 0.67
CA ALA A 118 10.40 0.44 1.66
C ALA A 118 11.85 0.95 1.42
N GLY A 119 12.21 2.07 2.07
CA GLY A 119 13.61 2.36 2.36
C GLY A 119 14.55 2.50 1.15
N GLU A 120 15.59 1.68 1.18
CA GLU A 120 16.34 1.22 0.00
C GLU A 120 15.63 -0.04 -0.53
N ARG A 121 15.14 0.04 -1.78
CA ARG A 121 14.24 -0.95 -2.40
C ARG A 121 14.66 -2.41 -2.11
N LYS A 122 14.03 -3.04 -1.11
CA LYS A 122 14.22 -4.46 -0.84
C LYS A 122 13.78 -5.25 -2.06
N LEU A 123 14.72 -5.93 -2.72
CA LEU A 123 14.46 -6.76 -3.90
C LEU A 123 13.86 -8.09 -3.47
N MET A 124 12.55 -8.24 -3.68
CA MET A 124 11.79 -9.44 -3.34
C MET A 124 11.68 -10.35 -4.55
N PRO A 125 12.38 -11.50 -4.56
CA PRO A 125 12.39 -12.39 -5.70
C PRO A 125 10.99 -12.96 -5.94
N THR A 126 10.57 -13.00 -7.20
CA THR A 126 9.33 -13.64 -7.63
C THR A 126 9.60 -14.59 -8.80
N ILE A 127 8.76 -15.60 -8.91
CA ILE A 127 8.72 -16.52 -10.06
C ILE A 127 7.45 -16.25 -10.87
N GLU A 128 7.41 -16.71 -12.12
CA GLU A 128 6.29 -16.49 -13.04
C GLU A 128 4.96 -17.04 -12.47
N ASP A 129 4.99 -18.26 -11.91
CA ASP A 129 3.83 -18.92 -11.27
C ASP A 129 3.17 -18.10 -10.14
N GLU A 130 3.87 -17.14 -9.52
CA GLU A 130 3.24 -16.29 -8.50
C GLU A 130 2.15 -15.39 -9.10
N LEU A 131 2.21 -15.06 -10.40
CA LEU A 131 1.17 -14.28 -11.06
C LEU A 131 -0.17 -15.02 -11.07
N ASP A 132 -0.17 -16.34 -11.25
CA ASP A 132 -1.39 -17.15 -11.21
C ASP A 132 -2.02 -17.17 -9.81
N ARG A 133 -1.19 -17.27 -8.76
CA ARG A 133 -1.67 -17.15 -7.36
C ARG A 133 -2.26 -15.77 -7.08
N ARG A 134 -1.60 -14.70 -7.53
CA ARG A 134 -2.12 -13.33 -7.40
C ARG A 134 -3.46 -13.17 -8.12
N GLN A 135 -3.56 -13.68 -9.36
CA GLN A 135 -4.80 -13.64 -10.13
C GLN A 135 -5.91 -14.47 -9.46
N MET A 136 -5.58 -15.62 -8.88
CA MET A 136 -6.52 -16.41 -8.10
C MET A 136 -7.10 -15.58 -6.95
N LEU A 137 -6.25 -14.91 -6.15
CA LEU A 137 -6.73 -14.07 -5.04
C LEU A 137 -7.63 -12.92 -5.54
N TYR A 138 -7.23 -12.23 -6.62
CA TYR A 138 -8.08 -11.19 -7.23
C TYR A 138 -9.44 -11.74 -7.68
N SER A 139 -9.47 -12.97 -8.19
CA SER A 139 -10.71 -13.62 -8.64
C SER A 139 -11.70 -13.92 -7.50
N LEU A 140 -11.27 -13.87 -6.24
CA LEU A 140 -12.13 -14.07 -5.07
C LEU A 140 -12.83 -12.79 -4.62
N LEU A 141 -12.31 -11.60 -4.96
CA LEU A 141 -12.78 -10.33 -4.39
C LEU A 141 -14.22 -10.00 -4.79
N MET A 142 -14.54 -10.09 -6.08
CA MET A 142 -15.88 -9.74 -6.60
C MET A 142 -16.95 -10.75 -6.17
N PRO A 143 -16.72 -12.08 -6.21
CA PRO A 143 -17.66 -13.04 -5.64
C PRO A 143 -18.02 -12.76 -4.17
N VAL A 144 -17.04 -12.41 -3.33
CA VAL A 144 -17.31 -12.00 -1.94
C VAL A 144 -18.10 -10.69 -1.90
N MET A 145 -17.70 -9.67 -2.66
CA MET A 145 -18.38 -8.38 -2.70
C MET A 145 -19.85 -8.49 -3.12
N ASN A 146 -20.16 -9.36 -4.09
CA ASN A 146 -21.51 -9.55 -4.63
C ASN A 146 -22.52 -10.08 -3.59
N LEU A 147 -22.04 -10.70 -2.50
CA LEU A 147 -22.88 -11.07 -1.36
C LEU A 147 -23.44 -9.87 -0.61
N PHE A 148 -22.73 -8.74 -0.64
CA PHE A 148 -23.07 -7.53 0.10
C PHE A 148 -23.61 -6.41 -0.79
N VAL A 149 -23.09 -6.28 -2.01
CA VAL A 149 -23.45 -5.22 -2.95
C VAL A 149 -23.82 -5.85 -4.31
N PRO A 150 -25.11 -6.15 -4.54
CA PRO A 150 -25.54 -6.80 -5.79
C PRO A 150 -25.57 -5.80 -6.96
N GLY A 151 -25.51 -6.33 -8.18
CA GLY A 151 -25.71 -5.55 -9.41
C GLY A 151 -24.49 -4.78 -9.89
N LEU A 152 -23.30 -5.09 -9.37
CA LEU A 152 -22.04 -4.45 -9.80
C LEU A 152 -21.63 -4.83 -11.22
N ASP A 153 -22.17 -5.92 -11.76
CA ASP A 153 -22.07 -6.37 -13.16
C ASP A 153 -22.76 -5.45 -14.16
N LYS A 154 -23.63 -4.56 -13.69
CA LYS A 154 -24.46 -3.68 -14.54
C LYS A 154 -23.84 -2.31 -14.80
N GLY A 155 -22.59 -2.12 -14.42
CA GLY A 155 -21.90 -0.85 -14.59
C GLY A 155 -20.39 -1.01 -14.51
N LYS A 156 -19.70 0.10 -14.24
CA LYS A 156 -18.25 0.20 -14.33
C LYS A 156 -17.63 0.57 -12.99
N GLY A 157 -16.37 0.19 -12.82
CA GLY A 157 -15.50 0.67 -11.75
C GLY A 157 -14.61 1.81 -12.22
N LEU A 158 -14.64 2.96 -11.55
CA LEU A 158 -13.66 4.02 -11.73
C LEU A 158 -12.49 3.77 -10.78
N TYR A 159 -11.40 3.20 -11.32
CA TYR A 159 -10.17 2.94 -10.57
C TYR A 159 -9.03 3.80 -11.09
N PHE A 160 -8.40 4.55 -10.19
CA PHE A 160 -7.18 5.29 -10.47
C PHE A 160 -5.97 4.40 -10.20
N LEU A 161 -5.46 3.76 -11.27
CA LEU A 161 -4.38 2.78 -11.21
C LEU A 161 -3.13 3.31 -11.90
N PHE A 162 -1.97 3.15 -11.27
CA PHE A 162 -0.72 3.75 -11.76
C PHE A 162 0.41 2.72 -11.77
N ILE A 163 1.17 2.71 -12.86
CA ILE A 163 2.51 2.12 -12.85
C ILE A 163 3.53 3.08 -12.22
N LYS A 164 4.63 2.53 -11.72
CA LYS A 164 5.78 3.29 -11.20
C LYS A 164 7.03 2.98 -12.02
N SER A 165 8.09 3.76 -11.78
CA SER A 165 9.39 3.59 -12.42
C SER A 165 9.92 2.16 -12.26
N GLU A 166 10.50 1.63 -13.33
CA GLU A 166 11.18 0.33 -13.32
C GLU A 166 12.68 0.54 -13.47
N THR A 167 13.45 -0.38 -12.91
CA THR A 167 14.91 -0.44 -13.06
C THR A 167 15.31 -1.85 -13.49
N LYS A 168 16.54 -2.00 -14.01
CA LYS A 168 17.13 -3.32 -14.23
C LYS A 168 18.27 -3.53 -13.24
N THR A 169 18.32 -4.73 -12.67
CA THR A 169 19.47 -5.18 -11.88
C THR A 169 20.71 -5.35 -12.79
N PRO A 170 21.94 -5.42 -12.24
CA PRO A 170 23.14 -5.63 -13.04
C PRO A 170 23.09 -6.91 -13.90
N GLY A 171 22.44 -7.95 -13.40
CA GLY A 171 22.17 -9.20 -14.11
C GLY A 171 21.02 -9.13 -15.11
N GLY A 172 20.40 -7.97 -15.33
CA GLY A 172 19.37 -7.75 -16.34
C GLY A 172 17.94 -8.09 -15.93
N LEU A 173 17.69 -8.56 -14.69
CA LEU A 173 16.33 -8.79 -14.19
C LEU A 173 15.60 -7.45 -14.00
N PRO A 174 14.31 -7.36 -14.36
CA PRO A 174 13.50 -6.22 -13.96
C PRO A 174 13.43 -6.13 -12.43
N ALA A 175 13.37 -4.90 -11.92
CA ALA A 175 13.13 -4.58 -10.52
C ALA A 175 12.10 -3.44 -10.47
N ARG A 176 10.90 -3.75 -9.97
CA ARG A 176 9.74 -2.86 -10.04
C ARG A 176 8.71 -3.18 -8.94
N PRO A 177 7.80 -2.24 -8.61
CA PRO A 177 6.72 -2.53 -7.67
C PRO A 177 5.79 -3.64 -8.18
N VAL A 178 5.26 -4.46 -7.26
CA VAL A 178 4.42 -5.62 -7.60
C VAL A 178 3.18 -5.26 -8.44
N LEU A 179 2.55 -4.12 -8.14
CA LEU A 179 1.40 -3.63 -8.92
C LEU A 179 1.79 -3.24 -10.34
N THR A 180 2.98 -2.65 -10.53
CA THR A 180 3.50 -2.34 -11.86
C THR A 180 3.76 -3.63 -12.65
N SER A 181 4.31 -4.65 -11.99
CA SER A 181 4.50 -5.98 -12.58
C SER A 181 3.17 -6.59 -13.00
N TYR A 182 2.15 -6.52 -12.14
CA TYR A 182 0.80 -7.02 -12.42
C TYR A 182 0.12 -6.28 -13.57
N TYR A 183 0.08 -4.93 -13.57
CA TYR A 183 -0.57 -4.18 -14.66
C TYR A 183 0.10 -4.40 -16.01
N LYS A 184 1.41 -4.64 -16.03
CA LYS A 184 2.13 -4.95 -17.27
C LYS A 184 2.06 -6.41 -17.69
N SER A 185 1.54 -7.30 -16.85
CA SER A 185 1.37 -8.71 -17.16
C SER A 185 0.21 -8.95 -18.13
N ASP A 186 0.24 -10.12 -18.77
CA ASP A 186 -0.82 -10.54 -19.68
C ASP A 186 -2.12 -10.84 -18.93
N HIS A 187 -2.04 -11.25 -17.65
CA HIS A 187 -3.19 -11.42 -16.77
C HIS A 187 -4.02 -10.13 -16.61
N PHE A 188 -3.41 -8.95 -16.76
CA PHE A 188 -4.14 -7.68 -16.70
C PHE A 188 -4.49 -7.14 -18.09
N LYS A 189 -3.53 -7.15 -19.03
CA LYS A 189 -3.70 -6.58 -20.38
C LYS A 189 -4.70 -7.36 -21.23
N TYR A 190 -4.64 -8.68 -21.15
CA TYR A 190 -5.45 -9.61 -21.95
C TYR A 190 -6.42 -10.39 -21.06
N ARG A 191 -6.83 -9.80 -19.93
CA ARG A 191 -7.81 -10.41 -19.04
C ARG A 191 -9.08 -10.78 -19.82
N PRO A 192 -9.65 -11.98 -19.59
CA PRO A 192 -10.91 -12.36 -20.22
C PRO A 192 -12.01 -11.37 -19.81
N PHE A 193 -13.02 -11.22 -20.66
CA PHE A 193 -14.17 -10.39 -20.32
C PHE A 193 -14.80 -10.88 -19.01
N ASP A 194 -14.95 -9.96 -18.07
CA ASP A 194 -15.62 -10.18 -16.80
C ASP A 194 -16.47 -8.96 -16.49
N ALA A 195 -17.79 -9.16 -16.39
CA ALA A 195 -18.76 -8.10 -16.15
C ALA A 195 -18.47 -7.33 -14.85
N TYR A 196 -17.81 -7.96 -13.88
CA TYR A 196 -17.43 -7.31 -12.62
C TYR A 196 -16.11 -6.52 -12.69
N GLN A 197 -15.31 -6.67 -13.75
CA GLN A 197 -14.00 -6.03 -13.93
C GLN A 197 -13.96 -5.09 -15.15
N VAL A 198 -15.10 -4.49 -15.47
CA VAL A 198 -15.19 -3.41 -16.46
C VAL A 198 -14.79 -2.09 -15.82
N TYR A 199 -13.62 -1.58 -16.21
CA TYR A 199 -13.09 -0.31 -15.72
C TYR A 199 -13.36 0.84 -16.69
N THR A 200 -13.46 2.06 -16.17
CA THR A 200 -13.53 3.28 -16.99
C THR A 200 -12.19 3.61 -17.64
N SER A 201 -11.09 3.30 -16.95
CA SER A 201 -9.73 3.66 -17.33
C SER A 201 -9.19 2.72 -18.43
N PRO A 202 -8.79 3.24 -19.61
CA PRO A 202 -8.14 2.43 -20.62
C PRO A 202 -6.79 1.87 -20.13
N THR A 203 -6.44 0.65 -20.55
CA THR A 203 -5.15 0.03 -20.19
C THR A 203 -3.97 0.91 -20.63
N ALA A 204 -4.06 1.62 -21.76
CA ALA A 204 -3.03 2.57 -22.21
C ALA A 204 -2.79 3.72 -21.22
N ALA A 205 -3.85 4.25 -20.60
CA ALA A 205 -3.75 5.29 -19.58
C ALA A 205 -3.08 4.76 -18.30
N ILE A 206 -3.44 3.56 -17.85
CA ILE A 206 -2.88 2.91 -16.66
C ILE A 206 -1.37 2.61 -16.85
N LEU A 207 -0.98 2.22 -18.06
CA LEU A 207 0.39 1.86 -18.42
C LEU A 207 1.26 3.04 -18.84
N CYS A 208 0.74 4.26 -18.77
CA CYS A 208 1.51 5.46 -19.06
C CYS A 208 2.52 5.74 -17.94
N THR A 209 3.76 6.05 -18.33
CA THR A 209 4.84 6.32 -17.40
C THR A 209 4.79 7.74 -16.82
N ASP A 210 4.14 8.65 -17.55
CA ASP A 210 3.87 10.01 -17.10
C ASP A 210 2.62 10.02 -16.21
N SER A 211 2.81 10.33 -14.93
CA SER A 211 1.74 10.32 -13.93
C SER A 211 0.67 11.37 -14.19
N PHE A 212 1.03 12.53 -14.78
CA PHE A 212 0.06 13.57 -15.12
C PHE A 212 -0.84 13.09 -16.26
N GLN A 213 -0.25 12.58 -17.35
CA GLN A 213 -1.02 12.09 -18.50
C GLN A 213 -1.90 10.89 -18.13
N SER A 214 -1.38 9.99 -17.30
CA SER A 214 -2.13 8.87 -16.75
C SER A 214 -3.33 9.34 -15.90
N MET A 215 -3.11 10.24 -14.94
CA MET A 215 -4.18 10.76 -14.07
C MET A 215 -5.23 11.53 -14.89
N TYR A 216 -4.79 12.40 -15.79
CA TYR A 216 -5.67 13.23 -16.63
C TYR A 216 -6.60 12.37 -17.48
N SER A 217 -6.05 11.39 -18.19
CA SER A 217 -6.83 10.52 -19.07
C SER A 217 -7.77 9.60 -18.31
N GLN A 218 -7.34 9.04 -17.17
CA GLN A 218 -8.23 8.24 -16.30
C GLN A 218 -9.39 9.08 -15.74
N MET A 219 -9.12 10.31 -15.28
CA MET A 219 -10.14 11.23 -14.81
C MET A 219 -11.13 11.59 -15.92
N LEU A 220 -10.64 11.93 -17.11
CA LEU A 220 -11.47 12.25 -18.27
C LEU A 220 -12.39 11.09 -18.63
N CYS A 221 -11.85 9.88 -18.79
CA CYS A 221 -12.67 8.70 -19.07
C CYS A 221 -13.70 8.42 -17.96
N GLY A 222 -13.34 8.62 -16.69
CA GLY A 222 -14.27 8.51 -15.56
C GLY A 222 -15.43 9.52 -15.60
N LEU A 223 -15.19 10.73 -16.10
CA LEU A 223 -16.23 11.76 -16.26
C LEU A 223 -17.16 11.45 -17.43
N LEU A 224 -16.63 10.97 -18.55
CA LEU A 224 -17.40 10.64 -19.76
C LEU A 224 -18.48 9.58 -19.50
N VAL A 225 -18.17 8.56 -18.70
CA VAL A 225 -19.10 7.47 -18.36
C VAL A 225 -19.65 7.59 -16.93
N ARG A 226 -19.79 8.81 -16.41
CA ARG A 226 -20.09 9.05 -14.98
C ARG A 226 -21.34 8.36 -14.44
N THR A 227 -22.36 8.16 -15.28
CA THR A 227 -23.62 7.50 -14.90
C THR A 227 -23.51 5.98 -14.85
N GLU A 228 -22.49 5.39 -15.47
CA GLU A 228 -22.23 3.95 -15.42
C GLU A 228 -21.39 3.56 -14.19
N VAL A 229 -20.79 4.52 -13.49
CA VAL A 229 -19.88 4.26 -12.36
C VAL A 229 -20.65 3.79 -11.13
N LEU A 230 -20.39 2.56 -10.69
CA LEU A 230 -20.99 1.94 -9.50
C LEU A 230 -20.04 1.87 -8.31
N ARG A 231 -18.74 2.03 -8.54
CA ARG A 231 -17.70 2.01 -7.50
C ARG A 231 -16.53 2.88 -7.94
N VAL A 232 -15.97 3.63 -6.99
CA VAL A 232 -14.83 4.52 -7.20
C VAL A 232 -13.69 4.06 -6.31
N GLY A 233 -12.45 4.02 -6.79
CA GLY A 233 -11.38 3.45 -6.00
C GLY A 233 -9.97 3.75 -6.49
N ALA A 234 -9.03 3.35 -5.64
CA ALA A 234 -7.60 3.29 -5.89
C ALA A 234 -7.02 2.25 -4.92
N VAL A 235 -5.78 1.79 -5.10
CA VAL A 235 -5.21 0.80 -4.17
C VAL A 235 -5.15 1.36 -2.73
N PHE A 236 -4.71 2.61 -2.57
CA PHE A 236 -4.62 3.29 -1.29
C PHE A 236 -5.51 4.54 -1.26
N ALA A 237 -5.99 4.89 -0.06
CA ALA A 237 -6.78 6.10 0.18
C ALA A 237 -6.08 7.38 -0.30
N SER A 238 -4.76 7.48 -0.08
CA SER A 238 -3.90 8.56 -0.58
C SER A 238 -4.04 8.76 -2.09
N GLY A 239 -4.05 7.67 -2.86
CA GLY A 239 -4.19 7.69 -4.32
C GLY A 239 -5.53 8.26 -4.79
N LEU A 240 -6.63 7.89 -4.13
CA LEU A 240 -7.95 8.43 -4.45
C LEU A 240 -8.06 9.92 -4.07
N LEU A 241 -7.53 10.31 -2.90
CA LEU A 241 -7.48 11.72 -2.50
C LEU A 241 -6.68 12.57 -3.49
N ARG A 242 -5.56 12.05 -4.01
CA ARG A 242 -4.79 12.71 -5.08
C ARG A 242 -5.60 12.86 -6.37
N ALA A 243 -6.41 11.87 -6.74
CA ALA A 243 -7.30 12.00 -7.90
C ALA A 243 -8.37 13.08 -7.70
N ILE A 244 -8.96 13.17 -6.50
CA ILE A 244 -9.93 14.23 -6.16
C ILE A 244 -9.24 15.60 -6.21
N ARG A 245 -8.03 15.71 -5.65
CA ARG A 245 -7.22 16.93 -5.73
C ARG A 245 -6.87 17.30 -7.18
N PHE A 246 -6.58 16.31 -8.01
CA PHE A 246 -6.34 16.53 -9.43
C PHE A 246 -7.56 17.13 -10.12
N LEU A 247 -8.76 16.62 -9.82
CA LEU A 247 -10.01 17.20 -10.32
C LEU A 247 -10.18 18.66 -9.85
N GLN A 248 -9.91 18.97 -8.58
CA GLN A 248 -9.96 20.35 -8.06
C GLN A 248 -9.07 21.32 -8.86
N LEU A 249 -7.90 20.87 -9.28
CA LEU A 249 -6.92 21.71 -9.97
C LEU A 249 -7.16 21.80 -11.48
N HIS A 250 -7.67 20.73 -12.11
CA HIS A 250 -7.70 20.59 -13.56
C HIS A 250 -9.11 20.50 -14.17
N TRP A 251 -10.19 20.64 -13.39
CA TRP A 251 -11.57 20.51 -13.91
C TRP A 251 -11.87 21.46 -15.07
N LYS A 252 -11.27 22.65 -15.12
CA LYS A 252 -11.48 23.62 -16.21
C LYS A 252 -10.97 23.09 -17.55
N GLU A 253 -9.81 22.43 -17.54
CA GLU A 253 -9.22 21.80 -18.72
C GLU A 253 -10.04 20.57 -19.12
N LEU A 254 -10.40 19.73 -18.15
CA LEU A 254 -11.23 18.55 -18.37
C LEU A 254 -12.61 18.92 -18.96
N ALA A 255 -13.27 19.95 -18.43
CA ALA A 255 -14.56 20.42 -18.93
C ALA A 255 -14.43 20.95 -20.37
N ARG A 256 -13.35 21.68 -20.69
CA ARG A 256 -13.09 22.13 -22.05
C ARG A 256 -12.91 20.96 -23.02
N ASP A 257 -12.11 19.96 -22.66
CA ASP A 257 -11.88 18.79 -23.52
C ASP A 257 -13.18 18.01 -23.77
N ILE A 258 -14.05 17.90 -22.75
CA ILE A 258 -15.39 17.32 -22.88
C ILE A 258 -16.27 18.18 -23.79
N GLU A 259 -16.26 19.50 -23.64
CA GLU A 259 -17.07 20.43 -24.46
C GLU A 259 -16.70 20.34 -25.95
N THR A 260 -15.40 20.36 -26.25
CA THR A 260 -14.91 20.39 -27.63
C THR A 260 -14.76 19.00 -28.25
N GLY A 261 -14.81 17.93 -27.45
CA GLY A 261 -14.50 16.57 -27.88
C GLY A 261 -13.04 16.42 -28.34
N THR A 262 -12.14 17.27 -27.84
CA THR A 262 -10.73 17.25 -28.25
C THR A 262 -9.82 17.16 -27.04
N LEU A 263 -8.96 16.14 -27.04
CA LEU A 263 -8.04 15.89 -25.93
C LEU A 263 -6.91 16.92 -25.90
N SER A 264 -6.65 17.48 -24.71
CA SER A 264 -5.61 18.45 -24.42
C SER A 264 -4.23 18.07 -25.00
N ALA A 265 -3.53 19.05 -25.56
CA ALA A 265 -2.18 18.88 -26.09
C ALA A 265 -1.14 18.48 -25.02
N LYS A 266 -1.46 18.67 -23.73
CA LYS A 266 -0.63 18.20 -22.61
C LYS A 266 -0.56 16.68 -22.53
N VAL A 267 -1.56 15.99 -23.06
CA VAL A 267 -1.52 14.54 -23.25
C VAL A 267 -0.90 14.26 -24.62
N ALA A 268 0.41 14.03 -24.63
CA ALA A 268 1.21 13.79 -25.83
C ALA A 268 1.30 12.30 -26.20
N GLU A 269 1.10 11.40 -25.22
CA GLU A 269 1.26 9.95 -25.37
C GLU A 269 0.32 9.39 -26.45
N PRO A 270 0.84 8.87 -27.59
CA PRO A 270 0.00 8.46 -28.72
C PRO A 270 -0.97 7.33 -28.37
N SER A 271 -0.54 6.39 -27.51
CA SER A 271 -1.36 5.26 -27.08
C SER A 271 -2.59 5.70 -26.27
N ILE A 272 -2.44 6.72 -25.41
CA ILE A 272 -3.56 7.34 -24.71
C ILE A 272 -4.46 8.07 -25.69
N ARG A 273 -3.89 8.87 -26.60
CA ARG A 273 -4.67 9.63 -27.58
C ARG A 273 -5.57 8.74 -28.43
N ALA A 274 -5.05 7.59 -28.89
CA ALA A 274 -5.83 6.60 -29.62
C ALA A 274 -6.97 6.03 -28.77
N ALA A 275 -6.67 5.60 -27.53
CA ALA A 275 -7.68 5.02 -26.64
C ALA A 275 -8.78 6.01 -26.21
N VAL A 276 -8.44 7.27 -25.98
CA VAL A 276 -9.42 8.32 -25.61
C VAL A 276 -10.24 8.76 -26.81
N ALA A 277 -9.68 8.75 -28.02
CA ALA A 277 -10.42 9.11 -29.24
C ALA A 277 -11.59 8.15 -29.55
N GLU A 278 -11.56 6.92 -29.02
CA GLU A 278 -12.67 5.96 -29.16
C GLU A 278 -13.90 6.32 -28.31
N VAL A 279 -13.74 7.18 -27.29
CA VAL A 279 -14.80 7.50 -26.31
C VAL A 279 -15.10 8.99 -26.16
N LEU A 280 -14.18 9.87 -26.57
CA LEU A 280 -14.31 11.31 -26.41
C LEU A 280 -15.07 11.92 -27.59
N GLU A 281 -16.31 12.33 -27.34
CA GLU A 281 -17.15 13.08 -28.27
C GLU A 281 -17.54 14.45 -27.66
N PRO A 282 -17.80 15.49 -28.47
CA PRO A 282 -18.22 16.79 -27.97
C PRO A 282 -19.52 16.68 -27.15
N ASN A 283 -19.46 17.05 -25.86
CA ASN A 283 -20.60 17.00 -24.95
C ASN A 283 -20.68 18.27 -24.07
N PRO A 284 -21.25 19.37 -24.62
CA PRO A 284 -21.36 20.65 -23.89
C PRO A 284 -22.21 20.55 -22.62
N GLU A 285 -23.21 19.67 -22.58
CA GLU A 285 -24.06 19.46 -21.40
C GLU A 285 -23.26 18.88 -20.23
N LEU A 286 -22.46 17.83 -20.49
CA LEU A 286 -21.57 17.25 -19.49
C LEU A 286 -20.51 18.25 -19.04
N ALA A 287 -19.93 19.02 -19.96
CA ALA A 287 -18.96 20.05 -19.62
C ALA A 287 -19.55 21.12 -18.70
N ALA A 288 -20.76 21.61 -19.00
CA ALA A 288 -21.48 22.57 -18.16
C ALA A 288 -21.80 21.98 -16.78
N PHE A 289 -22.19 20.69 -16.71
CA PHE A 289 -22.39 19.98 -15.44
C PHE A 289 -21.11 19.92 -14.61
N VAL A 290 -19.98 19.49 -15.21
CA VAL A 290 -18.68 19.42 -14.53
C VAL A 290 -18.28 20.80 -13.99
N ALA A 291 -18.45 21.84 -14.80
CA ALA A 291 -18.13 23.21 -14.41
C ALA A 291 -19.03 23.72 -13.28
N ALA A 292 -20.34 23.40 -13.31
CA ALA A 292 -21.28 23.79 -12.28
C ALA A 292 -21.01 23.11 -10.94
N GLU A 293 -20.61 21.84 -10.94
CA GLU A 293 -20.30 21.11 -9.70
C GLU A 293 -18.92 21.47 -9.13
N CYS A 294 -17.89 21.56 -9.98
CA CYS A 294 -16.52 21.85 -9.54
C CYS A 294 -16.28 23.35 -9.30
N GLY A 295 -17.13 24.23 -9.83
CA GLY A 295 -17.07 25.67 -9.60
C GLY A 295 -17.61 26.11 -8.23
N LYS A 296 -18.20 25.19 -7.44
CA LYS A 296 -18.66 25.46 -6.07
C LYS A 296 -17.49 25.47 -5.09
N ASP A 297 -17.59 26.32 -4.06
CA ASP A 297 -16.60 26.36 -2.98
C ASP A 297 -16.66 25.11 -2.09
N ASN A 298 -17.85 24.51 -1.92
CA ASN A 298 -18.02 23.32 -1.09
C ASN A 298 -17.90 22.01 -1.89
N TRP A 299 -16.84 21.26 -1.59
CA TRP A 299 -16.54 19.96 -2.21
C TRP A 299 -17.00 18.75 -1.37
N GLU A 300 -17.69 18.97 -0.26
CA GLU A 300 -18.32 17.89 0.52
C GLU A 300 -19.26 17.07 -0.35
N GLY A 301 -19.13 15.74 -0.37
CA GLY A 301 -19.97 14.87 -1.20
C GLY A 301 -19.75 15.01 -2.71
N ILE A 302 -18.64 15.62 -3.17
CA ILE A 302 -18.35 15.76 -4.60
C ILE A 302 -18.37 14.42 -5.35
N ILE A 303 -17.95 13.30 -4.72
CA ILE A 303 -17.93 11.99 -5.39
C ILE A 303 -19.34 11.55 -5.78
N THR A 304 -20.32 11.67 -4.89
CA THR A 304 -21.71 11.28 -5.17
C THR A 304 -22.43 12.28 -6.07
N ARG A 305 -21.99 13.54 -6.12
CA ARG A 305 -22.49 14.49 -7.12
C ARG A 305 -21.94 14.16 -8.51
N MET A 306 -20.63 13.93 -8.62
CA MET A 306 -19.97 13.63 -9.90
C MET A 306 -20.31 12.23 -10.40
N TRP A 307 -20.40 11.23 -9.53
CA TRP A 307 -20.70 9.83 -9.85
C TRP A 307 -21.86 9.32 -8.99
N PRO A 308 -23.12 9.62 -9.37
CA PRO A 308 -24.29 9.48 -8.50
C PRO A 308 -24.70 8.03 -8.23
N ASN A 309 -24.27 7.09 -9.07
CA ASN A 309 -24.57 5.67 -8.90
C ASN A 309 -23.50 4.93 -8.07
N THR A 310 -22.49 5.64 -7.56
CA THR A 310 -21.43 5.07 -6.71
C THR A 310 -22.03 4.46 -5.44
N ARG A 311 -21.75 3.18 -5.21
CA ARG A 311 -22.23 2.40 -4.07
C ARG A 311 -21.25 2.40 -2.90
N TYR A 312 -19.96 2.40 -3.18
CA TYR A 312 -18.89 2.41 -2.19
C TYR A 312 -17.56 2.91 -2.79
N LEU A 313 -16.62 3.21 -1.90
CA LEU A 313 -15.23 3.49 -2.23
C LEU A 313 -14.39 2.22 -2.03
N ASP A 314 -13.68 1.74 -3.05
CA ASP A 314 -12.75 0.62 -2.94
C ASP A 314 -11.33 1.15 -2.74
N VAL A 315 -10.92 1.25 -1.48
CA VAL A 315 -9.65 1.86 -1.05
C VAL A 315 -9.19 1.24 0.26
N ILE A 316 -7.90 0.94 0.37
CA ILE A 316 -7.32 0.54 1.65
C ILE A 316 -7.29 1.76 2.59
N VAL A 317 -8.01 1.65 3.71
CA VAL A 317 -8.07 2.60 4.82
C VAL A 317 -7.68 1.97 6.17
N THR A 318 -7.03 0.80 6.16
CA THR A 318 -6.44 0.18 7.35
C THR A 318 -4.98 0.61 7.55
N GLY A 319 -4.43 0.37 8.74
CA GLY A 319 -3.06 0.77 9.09
C GLY A 319 -2.86 2.28 8.97
N ALA A 320 -1.74 2.69 8.35
CA ALA A 320 -1.42 4.12 8.17
C ALA A 320 -2.46 4.88 7.33
N MET A 321 -3.21 4.20 6.46
CA MET A 321 -4.22 4.85 5.63
C MET A 321 -5.48 5.26 6.40
N ALA A 322 -5.65 4.82 7.64
CA ALA A 322 -6.79 5.18 8.48
C ALA A 322 -6.88 6.70 8.74
N GLN A 323 -5.75 7.41 8.68
CA GLN A 323 -5.70 8.88 8.81
C GLN A 323 -6.54 9.62 7.76
N TYR A 324 -6.80 8.99 6.60
CA TYR A 324 -7.54 9.59 5.49
C TYR A 324 -9.06 9.34 5.55
N ILE A 325 -9.54 8.54 6.51
CA ILE A 325 -10.97 8.22 6.65
C ILE A 325 -11.84 9.49 6.75
N PRO A 326 -11.53 10.49 7.61
CA PRO A 326 -12.35 11.70 7.71
C PRO A 326 -12.43 12.47 6.39
N THR A 327 -11.30 12.63 5.70
CA THR A 327 -11.21 13.33 4.41
C THR A 327 -11.98 12.61 3.31
N LEU A 328 -11.91 11.28 3.27
CA LEU A 328 -12.72 10.48 2.35
C LEU A 328 -14.21 10.58 2.65
N LYS A 329 -14.61 10.55 3.94
CA LYS A 329 -16.02 10.76 4.33
C LYS A 329 -16.53 12.13 3.89
N PHE A 330 -15.72 13.17 4.03
CA PHE A 330 -16.03 14.51 3.54
C PHE A 330 -16.30 14.51 2.03
N TYR A 331 -15.38 14.04 1.19
CA TYR A 331 -15.57 14.07 -0.27
C TYR A 331 -16.62 13.07 -0.77
N SER A 332 -16.86 11.99 -0.05
CA SER A 332 -17.82 10.95 -0.46
C SER A 332 -19.24 11.20 0.03
N GLY A 333 -19.43 12.07 1.02
CA GLY A 333 -20.72 12.21 1.70
C GLY A 333 -21.05 10.98 2.56
N GLY A 334 -20.03 10.29 3.07
CA GLY A 334 -20.20 9.12 3.95
C GLY A 334 -20.45 7.79 3.24
N LEU A 335 -20.04 7.64 1.97
CA LEU A 335 -20.08 6.33 1.31
C LEU A 335 -19.27 5.26 2.07
N PRO A 336 -19.70 3.99 2.05
CA PRO A 336 -18.92 2.88 2.61
C PRO A 336 -17.52 2.80 1.98
N MET A 337 -16.52 2.43 2.78
CA MET A 337 -15.13 2.27 2.34
C MET A 337 -14.73 0.80 2.45
N ALA A 338 -14.64 0.12 1.31
CA ALA A 338 -14.31 -1.29 1.23
C ALA A 338 -12.79 -1.50 1.23
N CYS A 339 -12.29 -2.16 2.27
CA CYS A 339 -10.92 -2.69 2.34
C CYS A 339 -10.94 -4.15 1.89
N THR A 340 -10.65 -4.41 0.62
CA THR A 340 -10.91 -5.71 -0.02
C THR A 340 -9.82 -6.76 0.20
N MET A 341 -8.55 -6.35 0.20
CA MET A 341 -7.41 -7.28 0.20
C MET A 341 -6.26 -6.83 1.10
N TYR A 342 -5.45 -7.80 1.54
CA TYR A 342 -4.20 -7.61 2.25
C TYR A 342 -3.07 -8.35 1.51
N ALA A 343 -2.06 -7.62 1.05
CA ALA A 343 -0.99 -8.13 0.21
C ALA A 343 0.29 -7.30 0.37
N SER A 344 1.42 -7.89 -0.05
CA SER A 344 2.75 -7.27 -0.07
C SER A 344 3.50 -7.59 -1.37
N SER A 345 4.71 -7.05 -1.52
CA SER A 345 5.61 -7.39 -2.64
C SER A 345 6.14 -8.82 -2.51
N GLU A 346 6.29 -9.28 -1.28
CA GLU A 346 6.81 -10.58 -0.87
C GLU A 346 5.80 -11.72 -1.12
N CYS A 347 4.54 -11.47 -0.76
CA CYS A 347 3.44 -12.43 -0.86
C CYS A 347 2.08 -11.72 -0.84
N TYR A 348 1.10 -12.27 -1.57
CA TYR A 348 -0.30 -11.88 -1.43
C TYR A 348 -0.92 -12.75 -0.34
N PHE A 349 -1.50 -12.13 0.69
CA PHE A 349 -1.87 -12.88 1.90
C PHE A 349 -3.32 -13.34 1.88
N GLY A 350 -4.26 -12.43 1.67
CA GLY A 350 -5.67 -12.74 1.83
C GLY A 350 -6.63 -11.60 1.53
N LEU A 351 -7.89 -11.81 1.90
CA LEU A 351 -9.01 -10.92 1.59
C LEU A 351 -9.91 -10.65 2.80
N ASN A 352 -10.65 -9.56 2.75
CA ASN A 352 -11.69 -9.27 3.72
C ASN A 352 -12.99 -9.96 3.31
N LEU A 353 -13.46 -10.91 4.13
CA LEU A 353 -14.71 -11.64 3.89
C LEU A 353 -15.97 -10.81 4.21
N ARG A 354 -15.81 -9.64 4.86
CA ARG A 354 -16.87 -8.68 5.17
C ARG A 354 -16.48 -7.29 4.65
N PRO A 355 -16.40 -7.09 3.33
CA PRO A 355 -15.88 -5.85 2.74
C PRO A 355 -16.71 -4.58 3.05
N MET A 356 -17.95 -4.73 3.53
CA MET A 356 -18.85 -3.62 3.90
C MET A 356 -18.91 -3.34 5.42
N CYS A 357 -17.99 -3.91 6.22
CA CYS A 357 -17.86 -3.56 7.64
C CYS A 357 -17.32 -2.12 7.83
N ASP A 358 -17.44 -1.58 9.05
CA ASP A 358 -16.80 -0.30 9.38
C ASP A 358 -15.27 -0.42 9.26
N PRO A 359 -14.56 0.63 8.78
CA PRO A 359 -13.09 0.60 8.68
C PRO A 359 -12.35 0.17 9.96
N SER A 360 -12.90 0.42 11.15
CA SER A 360 -12.32 0.01 12.44
C SER A 360 -12.48 -1.50 12.76
N GLU A 361 -13.40 -2.17 12.08
CA GLU A 361 -13.72 -3.60 12.26
C GLU A 361 -13.07 -4.50 11.20
N VAL A 362 -12.37 -3.92 10.22
CA VAL A 362 -11.76 -4.66 9.12
C VAL A 362 -10.82 -5.75 9.64
N SER A 363 -11.10 -6.98 9.22
CA SER A 363 -10.27 -8.16 9.47
C SER A 363 -10.05 -8.92 8.16
N TYR A 364 -8.81 -9.32 7.92
CA TYR A 364 -8.41 -10.06 6.73
C TYR A 364 -8.27 -11.54 7.03
N THR A 365 -8.87 -12.39 6.20
CA THR A 365 -8.70 -13.84 6.26
C THR A 365 -7.54 -14.22 5.34
N ILE A 366 -6.45 -14.73 5.90
CA ILE A 366 -5.31 -15.22 5.12
C ILE A 366 -5.73 -16.48 4.37
N MET A 367 -5.39 -16.56 3.09
CA MET A 367 -5.74 -17.69 2.24
C MET A 367 -4.62 -18.75 2.30
N PRO A 368 -4.91 -20.00 2.71
CA PRO A 368 -3.87 -20.98 3.03
C PRO A 368 -3.10 -21.48 1.80
N ASN A 369 -3.59 -21.27 0.59
CA ASN A 369 -2.96 -21.69 -0.66
C ASN A 369 -1.91 -20.69 -1.19
N MET A 370 -1.74 -19.53 -0.54
CA MET A 370 -0.88 -18.45 -1.05
C MET A 370 0.59 -18.61 -0.69
N GLY A 371 0.87 -19.33 0.40
CA GLY A 371 2.20 -19.58 0.96
C GLY A 371 2.06 -20.34 2.27
N TYR A 372 3.18 -20.78 2.84
CA TYR A 372 3.18 -21.32 4.20
C TYR A 372 3.43 -20.18 5.19
N PHE A 373 2.60 -20.10 6.23
CA PHE A 373 2.55 -18.97 7.14
C PHE A 373 2.82 -19.44 8.57
N GLU A 374 3.61 -18.66 9.30
CA GLU A 374 3.91 -18.86 10.73
C GLU A 374 3.68 -17.54 11.47
N LEU A 375 3.42 -17.62 12.77
CA LEU A 375 3.20 -16.49 13.66
C LEU A 375 4.25 -16.47 14.77
N MET A 376 4.95 -15.34 14.87
CA MET A 376 5.85 -15.07 15.99
C MET A 376 5.12 -14.24 17.04
N PRO A 377 4.90 -14.75 18.26
CA PRO A 377 4.22 -14.00 19.31
C PRO A 377 4.85 -12.63 19.53
N HIS A 378 4.01 -11.60 19.60
CA HIS A 378 4.42 -10.24 19.93
C HIS A 378 3.88 -9.87 21.31
N ASP A 379 4.79 -9.69 22.26
CA ASP A 379 4.48 -9.08 23.55
C ASP A 379 4.96 -7.62 23.54
N PRO A 380 4.06 -6.63 23.71
CA PRO A 380 4.45 -5.23 23.76
C PRO A 380 5.33 -4.88 24.97
N GLU A 381 5.28 -5.65 26.07
CA GLU A 381 6.08 -5.38 27.28
C GLU A 381 7.44 -6.08 27.28
N THR A 382 7.58 -7.16 26.50
CA THR A 382 8.82 -7.93 26.41
C THR A 382 9.46 -7.71 25.04
N PRO A 383 10.54 -6.92 24.91
CA PRO A 383 11.23 -6.80 23.63
C PRO A 383 11.67 -8.20 23.19
N ALA A 384 11.29 -8.59 21.96
CA ALA A 384 11.62 -9.88 21.40
C ALA A 384 13.11 -10.14 21.61
N ALA A 385 13.44 -11.17 22.39
CA ALA A 385 14.83 -11.56 22.62
C ALA A 385 15.52 -11.67 21.25
N ALA A 386 16.68 -11.05 21.10
CA ALA A 386 17.49 -11.24 19.92
C ALA A 386 17.77 -12.74 19.82
N VAL A 387 17.17 -13.41 18.84
CA VAL A 387 17.42 -14.82 18.59
C VAL A 387 18.89 -14.92 18.19
N SER A 388 19.72 -15.48 19.07
CA SER A 388 21.12 -15.74 18.76
C SER A 388 21.20 -16.67 17.56
N ARG A 389 22.15 -16.45 16.66
CA ARG A 389 22.39 -17.36 15.53
C ARG A 389 22.84 -18.76 15.96
N ASP A 390 23.29 -18.90 17.21
CA ASP A 390 23.74 -20.17 17.78
C ASP A 390 22.62 -20.96 18.50
N ASP A 391 21.45 -20.35 18.72
CA ASP A 391 20.31 -21.03 19.32
C ASP A 391 19.51 -21.82 18.27
N PRO A 392 18.86 -22.93 18.66
CA PRO A 392 17.95 -23.63 17.76
C PRO A 392 16.83 -22.67 17.29
N PRO A 393 16.38 -22.77 16.02
CA PRO A 393 15.33 -21.91 15.51
C PRO A 393 14.09 -21.96 16.40
N PRO A 394 13.46 -20.82 16.73
CA PRO A 394 12.27 -20.82 17.56
C PRO A 394 11.15 -21.58 16.85
N ARG A 395 10.46 -22.44 17.60
CA ARG A 395 9.24 -23.10 17.12
C ARG A 395 8.11 -22.06 17.13
N LEU A 396 7.82 -21.50 15.96
CA LEU A 396 6.75 -20.51 15.79
C LEU A 396 5.37 -21.19 15.74
N VAL A 397 4.35 -20.40 16.05
CA VAL A 397 2.94 -20.83 16.08
C VAL A 397 2.44 -20.99 14.64
N ASP A 398 1.77 -22.10 14.33
CA ASP A 398 1.08 -22.27 13.05
C ASP A 398 -0.19 -21.40 13.02
N LEU A 399 -0.63 -20.94 11.85
CA LEU A 399 -1.81 -20.05 11.77
C LEU A 399 -3.09 -20.68 12.34
N ALA A 400 -3.25 -22.00 12.21
CA ALA A 400 -4.39 -22.71 12.77
C ALA A 400 -4.42 -22.68 14.31
N ASP A 401 -3.26 -22.51 14.95
CA ASP A 401 -3.09 -22.49 16.41
C ASP A 401 -3.07 -21.06 16.98
N ALA A 402 -3.42 -20.05 16.17
CA ALA A 402 -3.42 -18.66 16.60
C ALA A 402 -4.52 -18.42 17.67
N GLU A 403 -4.22 -17.57 18.65
CA GLU A 403 -5.17 -17.29 19.73
C GLU A 403 -5.85 -15.93 19.54
N VAL A 404 -7.18 -15.92 19.65
CA VAL A 404 -7.99 -14.68 19.55
C VAL A 404 -7.54 -13.66 20.58
N GLY A 405 -7.37 -12.41 20.14
CA GLY A 405 -6.93 -11.28 20.96
C GLY A 405 -5.42 -11.10 21.06
N LYS A 406 -4.61 -12.13 20.72
CA LYS A 406 -3.14 -12.03 20.75
C LYS A 406 -2.59 -11.35 19.49
N GLU A 407 -1.45 -10.69 19.67
CA GLU A 407 -0.69 -10.05 18.60
C GLU A 407 0.49 -10.91 18.17
N TYR A 408 0.75 -10.94 16.88
CA TYR A 408 1.81 -11.71 16.26
C TYR A 408 2.50 -10.93 15.14
N GLU A 409 3.80 -11.16 14.96
CA GLU A 409 4.52 -10.76 13.76
C GLU A 409 4.39 -11.87 12.70
N LEU A 410 4.00 -11.49 11.47
CA LEU A 410 3.81 -12.44 10.37
C LEU A 410 5.16 -12.93 9.79
N VAL A 411 5.30 -14.26 9.69
CA VAL A 411 6.44 -14.94 9.08
C VAL A 411 5.95 -15.79 7.91
N ILE A 412 6.64 -15.72 6.77
CA ILE A 412 6.20 -16.35 5.52
C ILE A 412 7.25 -17.26 4.90
N THR A 413 6.77 -18.29 4.24
CA THR A 413 7.53 -19.15 3.33
C THR A 413 6.81 -19.20 1.98
N THR A 414 7.51 -18.81 0.91
CA THR A 414 6.92 -18.63 -0.42
C THR A 414 7.50 -19.60 -1.44
N TYR A 415 6.77 -19.84 -2.54
CA TYR A 415 7.28 -20.69 -3.63
C TYR A 415 8.51 -20.09 -4.32
N ALA A 416 8.63 -18.75 -4.31
CA ALA A 416 9.80 -18.04 -4.85
C ALA A 416 11.08 -18.21 -4.01
N GLY A 417 11.03 -18.90 -2.86
CA GLY A 417 12.21 -19.30 -2.11
C GLY A 417 12.50 -18.47 -0.87
N LEU A 418 11.61 -17.55 -0.46
CA LEU A 418 11.69 -16.96 0.87
C LEU A 418 11.29 -18.05 1.88
N CYS A 419 12.13 -18.37 2.85
CA CYS A 419 11.85 -19.38 3.87
C CYS A 419 11.92 -18.75 5.25
N ARG A 420 10.81 -18.84 6.01
CA ARG A 420 10.62 -18.24 7.34
C ARG A 420 11.04 -16.77 7.41
N TYR A 421 10.70 -16.02 6.36
CA TYR A 421 11.01 -14.60 6.23
C TYR A 421 10.04 -13.76 7.05
N ARG A 422 10.57 -12.86 7.88
CA ARG A 422 9.80 -11.91 8.68
C ARG A 422 9.31 -10.75 7.83
N VAL A 423 8.00 -10.62 7.69
CA VAL A 423 7.38 -9.51 6.95
C VAL A 423 7.54 -8.18 7.71
N GLY A 424 7.52 -8.26 9.04
CA GLY A 424 7.52 -7.12 9.95
C GLY A 424 6.14 -6.52 10.19
N ASP A 425 5.08 -7.11 9.66
CA ASP A 425 3.70 -6.69 9.92
C ASP A 425 3.20 -7.34 11.22
N ILE A 426 2.64 -6.52 12.13
CA ILE A 426 2.03 -6.94 13.39
C ILE A 426 0.52 -7.08 13.19
N LEU A 427 0.00 -8.26 13.48
CA LEU A 427 -1.38 -8.67 13.26
C LEU A 427 -2.01 -9.10 14.58
N GLN A 428 -3.23 -8.67 14.84
CA GLN A 428 -4.03 -9.14 15.97
C GLN A 428 -5.08 -10.12 15.46
N VAL A 429 -5.18 -11.30 16.07
CA VAL A 429 -6.24 -12.27 15.73
C VAL A 429 -7.57 -11.74 16.28
N THR A 430 -8.55 -11.54 15.40
CA THR A 430 -9.87 -11.02 15.81
C THR A 430 -10.93 -12.11 15.90
N ALA A 431 -10.87 -13.09 15.01
CA ALA A 431 -11.83 -14.19 14.92
C ALA A 431 -11.27 -15.32 14.06
N PHE A 432 -12.09 -16.33 13.81
CA PHE A 432 -11.86 -17.40 12.85
C PHE A 432 -13.04 -17.49 11.89
N HIS A 433 -12.75 -17.71 10.61
CA HIS A 433 -13.72 -18.17 9.62
C HIS A 433 -13.45 -19.64 9.32
N ASN A 434 -14.34 -20.53 9.75
CA ASN A 434 -14.05 -21.96 9.83
C ASN A 434 -12.77 -22.20 10.68
N ALA A 435 -11.73 -22.83 10.11
CA ALA A 435 -10.43 -23.01 10.76
C ALA A 435 -9.40 -21.93 10.37
N ALA A 436 -9.75 -20.98 9.50
CA ALA A 436 -8.84 -19.93 9.06
C ALA A 436 -8.90 -18.71 10.00
N PRO A 437 -7.77 -18.26 10.56
CA PRO A 437 -7.74 -17.06 11.39
C PRO A 437 -8.03 -15.79 10.58
N GLN A 438 -8.70 -14.84 11.22
CA GLN A 438 -8.93 -13.50 10.73
C GLN A 438 -8.09 -12.50 11.52
N PHE A 439 -7.44 -11.58 10.81
CA PHE A 439 -6.47 -10.67 11.39
C PHE A 439 -6.84 -9.22 11.18
N ARG A 440 -6.80 -8.42 12.25
CA ARG A 440 -6.72 -6.97 12.16
C ARG A 440 -5.25 -6.58 11.95
N PHE A 441 -5.00 -5.76 10.94
CA PHE A 441 -3.69 -5.14 10.74
C PHE A 441 -3.48 -4.08 11.82
N VAL A 442 -2.47 -4.25 12.68
CA VAL A 442 -2.16 -3.30 13.75
C VAL A 442 -1.19 -2.24 13.22
N ARG A 443 -0.02 -2.66 12.78
CA ARG A 443 1.05 -1.78 12.29
C ARG A 443 2.14 -2.57 11.57
N ARG A 444 2.98 -1.87 10.82
CA ARG A 444 4.28 -2.41 10.41
C ARG A 444 5.34 -1.98 11.41
N LYS A 445 6.12 -2.95 11.90
CA LYS A 445 7.18 -2.73 12.88
C LYS A 445 8.18 -1.69 12.38
N ASN A 446 8.64 -0.87 13.30
CA ASN A 446 9.59 0.23 13.07
C ASN A 446 9.09 1.34 12.13
N VAL A 447 7.86 1.36 11.64
CA VAL A 447 7.36 2.49 10.85
C VAL A 447 6.92 3.62 11.77
N LEU A 448 7.56 4.77 11.60
CA LEU A 448 7.30 5.99 12.37
C LEU A 448 6.42 6.97 11.60
N LEU A 449 6.70 7.19 10.31
CA LEU A 449 5.95 8.09 9.43
C LEU A 449 5.60 7.42 8.09
N SER A 450 4.43 7.75 7.54
CA SER A 450 3.95 7.27 6.24
C SER A 450 2.82 8.16 5.69
N ILE A 451 2.97 8.68 4.47
CA ILE A 451 1.93 9.46 3.77
C ILE A 451 1.24 8.64 2.68
N ASP A 452 2.01 7.92 1.87
CA ASP A 452 1.54 7.05 0.79
C ASP A 452 2.13 5.64 0.97
N SER A 453 3.15 5.30 0.18
CA SER A 453 3.84 4.00 0.22
C SER A 453 5.20 4.09 0.90
N ASP A 454 5.66 5.31 1.19
CA ASP A 454 6.80 5.63 2.02
C ASP A 454 6.59 5.10 3.44
N LYS A 455 7.68 4.61 4.01
CA LYS A 455 7.75 4.11 5.37
C LYS A 455 9.09 4.58 5.91
N THR A 456 9.06 5.53 6.83
CA THR A 456 10.25 6.06 7.48
C THR A 456 10.32 5.52 8.90
N ASP A 457 11.46 4.95 9.27
CA ASP A 457 11.69 4.47 10.63
C ASP A 457 12.37 5.50 11.53
N GLU A 458 12.47 5.19 12.82
CA GLU A 458 13.08 6.09 13.81
C GLU A 458 14.56 6.35 13.52
N ALA A 459 15.30 5.36 13.02
CA ALA A 459 16.72 5.50 12.72
C ALA A 459 16.95 6.39 11.49
N GLU A 460 16.12 6.24 10.45
CA GLU A 460 16.10 7.11 9.28
C GLU A 460 15.76 8.55 9.66
N LEU A 461 14.74 8.76 10.50
CA LEU A 461 14.39 10.10 10.97
C LEU A 461 15.50 10.72 11.83
N GLN A 462 16.08 9.96 12.77
CA GLN A 462 17.21 10.40 13.59
C GLN A 462 18.40 10.80 12.71
N ALA A 463 18.78 9.96 11.74
CA ALA A 463 19.86 10.27 10.81
C ALA A 463 19.58 11.52 9.96
N ALA A 464 18.31 11.72 9.55
CA ALA A 464 17.88 12.92 8.83
C ALA A 464 18.01 14.19 9.69
N VAL A 465 17.54 14.14 10.95
CA VAL A 465 17.66 15.26 11.90
C VAL A 465 19.13 15.57 12.19
N GLU A 466 19.97 14.56 12.42
CA GLU A 466 21.41 14.74 12.66
C GLU A 466 22.13 15.37 11.47
N ARG A 467 21.78 14.98 10.24
CA ARG A 467 22.34 15.60 9.03
C ARG A 467 21.94 17.07 8.93
N ALA A 468 20.68 17.40 9.17
CA ALA A 468 20.19 18.77 9.12
C ALA A 468 20.75 19.63 10.26
N ALA A 469 20.93 19.06 11.46
CA ALA A 469 21.51 19.75 12.61
C ALA A 469 22.93 20.30 12.34
N ARG A 470 23.70 19.68 11.42
CA ARG A 470 25.02 20.19 11.01
C ARG A 470 24.96 21.57 10.36
N LEU A 471 23.83 21.92 9.73
CA LEU A 471 23.62 23.24 9.14
C LEU A 471 23.35 24.33 10.20
N LEU A 472 22.94 23.94 11.41
CA LEU A 472 22.70 24.86 12.53
C LEU A 472 23.98 25.19 13.31
N ALA A 473 25.00 24.33 13.22
CA ALA A 473 26.25 24.48 13.97
C ALA A 473 26.95 25.84 13.80
N PRO A 474 27.03 26.47 12.59
CA PRO A 474 27.62 27.80 12.42
C PRO A 474 26.90 28.93 13.18
N TYR A 475 25.63 28.74 13.54
CA TYR A 475 24.81 29.70 14.27
C TYR A 475 24.88 29.50 15.80
N GLY A 476 25.66 28.51 16.26
CA GLY A 476 25.66 28.12 17.67
C GLY A 476 24.32 27.53 18.14
N ALA A 477 23.42 27.18 17.22
CA ALA A 477 22.14 26.57 17.50
C ALA A 477 22.27 25.04 17.52
N SER A 478 21.64 24.41 18.52
CA SER A 478 21.51 22.95 18.62
C SER A 478 20.06 22.57 18.85
N ILE A 479 19.65 21.44 18.30
CA ILE A 479 18.34 20.85 18.54
C ILE A 479 18.38 20.24 19.95
N VAL A 480 17.50 20.70 20.83
CA VAL A 480 17.32 20.16 22.18
C VAL A 480 16.53 18.86 22.09
N GLU A 481 15.37 18.94 21.44
CA GLU A 481 14.45 17.83 21.29
C GLU A 481 13.67 17.98 19.99
N TYR A 482 13.17 16.85 19.49
CA TYR A 482 12.31 16.82 18.32
C TYR A 482 11.28 15.69 18.38
N THR A 483 10.16 15.90 17.69
CA THR A 483 9.15 14.89 17.36
C THR A 483 8.65 15.12 15.93
N SER A 484 7.94 14.17 15.36
CA SER A 484 7.33 14.28 14.03
C SER A 484 5.84 13.94 14.00
N GLU A 485 5.19 14.29 12.90
CA GLU A 485 3.80 13.97 12.60
C GLU A 485 3.64 13.76 11.09
N ALA A 486 2.73 12.88 10.68
CA ALA A 486 2.28 12.78 9.30
C ALA A 486 1.05 13.67 9.11
N ASP A 487 1.23 14.84 8.48
CA ASP A 487 0.15 15.82 8.28
C ASP A 487 -0.66 15.46 7.03
N ALA A 488 -1.90 15.01 7.25
CA ALA A 488 -2.86 14.65 6.23
C ALA A 488 -3.93 15.74 6.00
N THR A 489 -3.76 16.94 6.56
CA THR A 489 -4.73 18.04 6.42
C THR A 489 -4.72 18.66 5.03
N THR A 490 -3.58 18.60 4.34
CA THR A 490 -3.42 19.00 2.94
C THR A 490 -3.23 17.79 2.02
N ILE A 491 -3.54 17.95 0.73
CA ILE A 491 -3.35 16.91 -0.28
C ILE A 491 -2.42 17.44 -1.38
N PRO A 492 -1.25 16.80 -1.63
CA PRO A 492 -0.73 15.65 -0.89
C PRO A 492 -0.36 16.00 0.57
N GLY A 493 -0.42 15.01 1.45
CA GLY A 493 0.06 15.16 2.83
C GLY A 493 1.59 15.23 2.88
N HIS A 494 2.15 15.65 4.00
CA HIS A 494 3.60 15.84 4.17
C HIS A 494 4.07 15.51 5.58
N TYR A 495 5.38 15.36 5.75
CA TYR A 495 5.98 15.19 7.07
C TYR A 495 6.14 16.53 7.76
N VAL A 496 5.75 16.58 9.03
CA VAL A 496 5.99 17.72 9.92
C VAL A 496 6.98 17.29 10.99
N VAL A 497 8.03 18.07 11.21
CA VAL A 497 9.02 17.84 12.25
C VAL A 497 9.08 19.06 13.17
N TYR A 498 8.79 18.85 14.45
CA TYR A 498 8.82 19.88 15.47
C TYR A 498 10.21 19.95 16.11
N TRP A 499 10.84 21.12 16.10
CA TRP A 499 12.17 21.34 16.66
C TRP A 499 12.13 22.34 17.81
N GLU A 500 12.64 21.94 18.96
CA GLU A 500 13.00 22.87 20.03
C GLU A 500 14.51 23.15 19.95
N LEU A 501 14.88 24.43 19.90
CA LEU A 501 16.26 24.86 19.68
C LEU A 501 16.83 25.54 20.93
N MET A 502 18.12 25.32 21.16
CA MET A 502 18.93 26.03 22.15
C MET A 502 20.06 26.76 21.44
N LEU A 503 20.20 28.05 21.74
CA LEU A 503 21.34 28.86 21.30
C LEU A 503 22.43 28.78 22.37
N LYS A 504 23.62 28.33 22.00
CA LYS A 504 24.79 28.41 22.88
C LYS A 504 25.16 29.88 23.04
N GLY A 505 25.32 30.32 24.30
CA GLY A 505 25.55 31.71 24.70
C GLY A 505 26.89 32.32 24.28
N CYS A 506 27.18 32.34 22.98
CA CYS A 506 28.20 33.20 22.41
C CYS A 506 27.57 34.57 22.12
N ARG A 507 28.30 35.66 22.43
CA ARG A 507 27.87 37.05 22.24
C ARG A 507 27.55 37.44 20.78
N GLU A 508 27.72 36.52 19.82
CA GLU A 508 27.44 36.65 18.39
C GLU A 508 26.45 35.60 17.84
N ALA A 509 25.77 34.82 18.70
CA ALA A 509 24.79 33.83 18.26
C ALA A 509 23.54 34.51 17.67
N LEU A 510 23.49 34.57 16.35
CA LEU A 510 22.33 35.06 15.59
C LEU A 510 21.34 33.91 15.39
N TRP A 511 20.06 34.20 15.60
CA TRP A 511 18.99 33.25 15.27
C TRP A 511 19.07 32.87 13.78
N PRO A 512 19.01 31.57 13.42
CA PRO A 512 19.11 31.17 12.02
C PRO A 512 18.02 31.82 11.17
N GLU A 513 18.40 32.30 9.98
CA GLU A 513 17.45 32.85 9.02
C GLU A 513 16.52 31.75 8.47
N ALA A 514 15.35 32.14 7.95
CA ALA A 514 14.38 31.20 7.37
C ALA A 514 15.00 30.30 6.28
N ALA A 515 15.87 30.86 5.43
CA ALA A 515 16.58 30.11 4.38
C ALA A 515 17.46 28.97 4.93
N VAL A 516 17.94 29.07 6.18
CA VAL A 516 18.71 27.99 6.82
C VAL A 516 17.79 26.84 7.18
N PHE A 517 16.60 27.13 7.72
CA PHE A 517 15.61 26.11 8.04
C PHE A 517 15.05 25.44 6.78
N GLU A 518 14.79 26.19 5.72
CA GLU A 518 14.42 25.63 4.41
C GLU A 518 15.48 24.65 3.88
N ARG A 519 16.76 25.01 4.01
CA ARG A 519 17.87 24.10 3.68
C ARG A 519 17.94 22.89 4.62
N CYS A 520 17.61 23.05 5.89
CA CYS A 520 17.49 21.93 6.83
C CYS A 520 16.38 20.97 6.40
N CYS A 521 15.21 21.48 6.00
CA CYS A 521 14.14 20.66 5.45
C CYS A 521 14.64 19.83 4.27
N LEU A 522 15.31 20.48 3.29
CA LEU A 522 15.86 19.78 2.13
C LEU A 522 16.91 18.72 2.52
N GLU A 523 17.83 19.02 3.43
CA GLU A 523 18.83 18.03 3.88
C GLU A 523 18.20 16.84 4.61
N MET A 524 17.11 17.06 5.35
CA MET A 524 16.32 15.95 5.90
C MET A 524 15.74 15.10 4.77
N GLU A 525 15.09 15.72 3.77
CA GLU A 525 14.51 15.00 2.63
C GLU A 525 15.56 14.22 1.82
N GLU A 526 16.78 14.73 1.70
CA GLU A 526 17.93 14.09 1.04
C GLU A 526 18.51 12.91 1.85
N ALA A 527 18.26 12.89 3.16
CA ALA A 527 18.63 11.78 4.03
C ALA A 527 17.57 10.68 4.07
N LEU A 528 16.33 11.02 3.76
CA LEU A 528 15.23 10.06 3.71
C LEU A 528 15.36 9.11 2.53
N ASN A 529 14.64 8.01 2.67
CA ASN A 529 14.82 6.86 1.81
C ASN A 529 14.31 7.06 0.38
N SER A 530 14.64 6.11 -0.50
CA SER A 530 14.36 6.23 -1.94
C SER A 530 12.86 6.30 -2.25
N VAL A 531 12.01 5.68 -1.44
CA VAL A 531 10.55 5.70 -1.62
C VAL A 531 9.98 7.07 -1.25
N TYR A 532 10.43 7.68 -0.16
CA TYR A 532 10.07 9.06 0.20
C TYR A 532 10.48 10.04 -0.91
N ARG A 533 11.74 9.98 -1.35
CA ARG A 533 12.27 10.86 -2.41
C ARG A 533 11.54 10.64 -3.74
N GLN A 534 11.18 9.39 -4.08
CA GLN A 534 10.34 9.09 -5.23
C GLN A 534 8.94 9.70 -5.09
N GLY A 535 8.32 9.60 -3.91
CA GLY A 535 7.01 10.18 -3.62
C GLY A 535 7.00 11.70 -3.73
N ARG A 536 8.06 12.37 -3.25
CA ARG A 536 8.27 13.82 -3.38
C ARG A 536 8.43 14.28 -4.83
N ASN A 537 9.18 13.53 -5.64
CA ASN A 537 9.38 13.84 -7.06
C ASN A 537 8.18 13.45 -7.95
N GLY A 538 7.27 12.61 -7.44
CA GLY A 538 6.06 12.17 -8.13
C GLY A 538 4.76 12.73 -7.55
N ASP A 539 4.83 13.84 -6.81
CA ASP A 539 3.70 14.56 -6.19
C ASP A 539 2.76 13.68 -5.35
N ALA A 540 3.30 12.61 -4.75
CA ALA A 540 2.59 11.78 -3.79
C ALA A 540 2.75 12.26 -2.35
N ILE A 541 3.84 12.99 -2.08
CA ILE A 541 4.18 13.56 -0.77
C ILE A 541 4.49 15.05 -0.98
N GLY A 542 3.92 15.91 -0.14
CA GLY A 542 4.20 17.34 -0.10
C GLY A 542 5.57 17.66 0.52
N PRO A 543 6.05 18.91 0.42
CA PRO A 543 7.34 19.32 0.99
C PRO A 543 7.39 19.14 2.51
N LEU A 544 8.48 18.56 3.02
CA LEU A 544 8.71 18.44 4.46
C LEU A 544 8.69 19.81 5.13
N GLU A 545 8.00 19.88 6.27
CA GLU A 545 7.84 21.08 7.09
C GLU A 545 8.62 20.94 8.40
N ILE A 546 9.45 21.93 8.72
CA ILE A 546 10.00 22.10 10.07
C ILE A 546 9.20 23.18 10.80
N ARG A 547 8.64 22.82 11.96
CA ARG A 547 7.97 23.73 12.88
C ARG A 547 8.88 23.99 14.08
N VAL A 548 9.44 25.20 14.18
CA VAL A 548 10.27 25.57 15.33
C VAL A 548 9.36 25.98 16.48
N VAL A 549 9.51 25.35 17.64
CA VAL A 549 8.71 25.63 18.85
C VAL A 549 9.49 26.43 19.88
N ARG A 550 8.78 27.04 20.83
CA ARG A 550 9.37 27.80 21.94
C ARG A 550 10.19 26.89 22.86
N GLY A 551 11.26 27.41 23.47
CA GLY A 551 11.95 26.72 24.56
C GLY A 551 11.00 26.37 25.71
N GLY A 552 11.11 25.15 26.25
CA GLY A 552 10.21 24.58 27.26
C GLY A 552 8.97 23.90 26.69
N THR A 553 8.80 23.82 25.36
CA THR A 553 7.61 23.18 24.77
C THR A 553 7.60 21.68 25.05
N PHE A 554 8.74 21.00 24.93
CA PHE A 554 8.80 19.56 25.22
C PHE A 554 8.69 19.26 26.73
N GLU A 555 8.98 20.21 27.61
CA GLU A 555 8.67 20.12 29.04
C GLU A 555 7.15 20.14 29.26
N GLU A 556 6.42 21.06 28.61
CA GLU A 556 4.95 21.08 28.66
C GLU A 556 4.32 19.79 28.09
N VAL A 557 4.89 19.24 27.02
CA VAL A 557 4.44 17.96 26.44
C VAL A 557 4.70 16.79 27.40
N MET A 558 5.83 16.79 28.09
CA MET A 558 6.15 15.81 29.11
C MET A 558 5.16 15.91 30.29
N ASP A 559 4.91 17.11 30.81
CA ASP A 559 3.95 17.34 31.90
C ASP A 559 2.54 16.86 31.52
N TYR A 560 2.12 17.14 30.28
CA TYR A 560 0.86 16.65 29.76
C TYR A 560 0.81 15.12 29.69
N ALA A 561 1.88 14.46 29.24
CA ALA A 561 1.95 12.99 29.23
C ALA A 561 1.94 12.39 30.65
N ILE A 562 2.64 13.00 31.61
CA ILE A 562 2.65 12.60 33.02
C ILE A 562 1.26 12.73 33.64
N SER A 563 0.54 13.82 33.34
CA SER A 563 -0.83 14.03 33.81
C SER A 563 -1.80 12.91 33.35
N ARG A 564 -1.43 12.18 32.30
CA ARG A 564 -2.20 11.04 31.75
C ARG A 564 -1.64 9.67 32.16
N GLY A 565 -0.73 9.64 33.14
CA GLY A 565 -0.24 8.41 33.77
C GLY A 565 1.14 7.94 33.31
N ALA A 566 1.88 8.73 32.52
CA ALA A 566 3.27 8.42 32.22
C ALA A 566 4.17 8.63 33.45
N SER A 567 5.10 7.70 33.71
CA SER A 567 6.07 7.83 34.80
C SER A 567 7.16 8.84 34.44
N ILE A 568 7.40 9.81 35.33
CA ILE A 568 8.43 10.86 35.14
C ILE A 568 9.83 10.28 34.94
N ASN A 569 10.14 9.15 35.58
CA ASN A 569 11.48 8.53 35.53
C ASN A 569 11.72 7.68 34.27
N GLN A 570 10.69 7.44 33.45
CA GLN A 570 10.77 6.62 32.24
C GLN A 570 10.34 7.37 30.97
N TYR A 571 9.97 8.64 31.10
CA TYR A 571 9.51 9.42 29.97
C TYR A 571 10.66 9.74 29.01
N LYS A 572 10.46 9.40 27.74
CA LYS A 572 11.23 9.89 26.60
C LYS A 572 10.26 10.57 25.64
N ALA A 573 10.64 11.71 25.08
CA ALA A 573 9.81 12.38 24.09
C ALA A 573 9.53 11.41 22.93
N PRO A 574 8.24 11.19 22.56
CA PRO A 574 7.91 10.30 21.47
C PRO A 574 8.49 10.87 20.18
N ARG A 575 9.09 10.02 19.33
CA ARG A 575 9.64 10.46 18.05
C ARG A 575 8.58 10.74 17.00
N CYS A 576 7.34 10.28 17.21
CA CYS A 576 6.19 10.62 16.39
C CYS A 576 4.94 10.74 17.25
N VAL A 577 4.08 11.70 16.92
CA VAL A 577 2.81 11.99 17.59
C VAL A 577 1.66 11.89 16.60
N SER A 578 0.58 11.24 17.03
CA SER A 578 -0.68 11.14 16.29
C SER A 578 -1.90 11.55 17.15
N PHE A 579 -1.67 11.89 18.43
CA PHE A 579 -2.72 12.24 19.36
C PHE A 579 -3.08 13.72 19.25
N GLY A 580 -4.29 14.01 18.79
CA GLY A 580 -4.77 15.38 18.48
C GLY A 580 -4.44 16.45 19.54
N PRO A 581 -4.74 16.23 20.83
CA PRO A 581 -4.43 17.23 21.87
C PRO A 581 -2.92 17.55 22.02
N ILE A 582 -2.02 16.59 21.78
CA ILE A 582 -0.58 16.84 21.81
C ILE A 582 -0.16 17.65 20.58
N ILE A 583 -0.73 17.35 19.41
CA ILE A 583 -0.49 18.10 18.17
C ILE A 583 -0.99 19.54 18.32
N GLU A 584 -2.15 19.76 18.92
CA GLU A 584 -2.68 21.09 19.23
C GLU A 584 -1.75 21.86 20.19
N LEU A 585 -1.26 21.20 21.24
CA LEU A 585 -0.29 21.77 22.17
C LEU A 585 0.99 22.21 21.44
N LEU A 586 1.60 21.32 20.65
CA LEU A 586 2.79 21.61 19.84
C LEU A 586 2.53 22.78 18.89
N ASN A 587 1.42 22.76 18.15
CA ASN A 587 1.04 23.81 17.20
C ASN A 587 0.82 25.17 17.88
N SER A 588 0.28 25.19 19.10
CA SER A 588 0.08 26.43 19.87
C SER A 588 1.39 27.09 20.34
N ARG A 589 2.52 26.37 20.26
CA ARG A 589 3.85 26.84 20.67
C ARG A 589 4.80 27.09 19.49
N VAL A 590 4.31 26.96 18.25
CA VAL A 590 5.11 27.19 17.04
C VAL A 590 5.48 28.67 16.90
N LEU A 591 6.78 28.93 16.79
CA LEU A 591 7.35 30.25 16.52
C LEU A 591 7.45 30.54 15.02
N SER A 592 7.81 29.52 14.22
CA SER A 592 7.99 29.67 12.77
C SER A 592 7.82 28.33 12.05
N LYS A 593 7.41 28.39 10.78
CA LYS A 593 7.17 27.24 9.90
C LYS A 593 8.00 27.40 8.64
N HIS A 594 8.69 26.34 8.23
CA HIS A 594 9.59 26.36 7.07
C HIS A 594 9.38 25.10 6.24
N PHE A 595 9.31 25.24 4.92
CA PHE A 595 9.11 24.12 4.00
C PHE A 595 10.38 23.86 3.18
N SER A 596 10.57 22.62 2.76
CA SER A 596 11.62 22.28 1.79
C SER A 596 11.43 23.10 0.50
N PRO A 597 12.45 23.87 0.05
CA PRO A 597 12.33 24.79 -1.08
C PRO A 597 12.43 24.08 -2.44
N ALA A 598 12.85 22.81 -2.46
CA ALA A 598 13.04 22.02 -3.66
C ALA A 598 12.74 20.53 -3.41
N CYS A 599 12.62 19.74 -4.46
CA CYS A 599 12.52 18.29 -4.33
C CYS A 599 13.91 17.69 -4.02
N PRO A 600 13.99 16.64 -3.19
CA PRO A 600 15.24 15.93 -2.93
C PRO A 600 15.70 15.19 -4.20
N LYS A 601 17.00 14.92 -4.31
CA LYS A 601 17.57 14.22 -5.46
C LYS A 601 16.98 12.80 -5.57
N TYR A 602 16.36 12.55 -6.70
CA TYR A 602 15.87 11.23 -7.08
C TYR A 602 16.21 10.95 -8.54
N GLY A 603 16.82 9.79 -8.78
CA GLY A 603 17.19 9.31 -10.10
C GLY A 603 17.83 7.93 -9.99
N PRO A 604 17.85 7.13 -11.07
CA PRO A 604 18.66 5.91 -11.07
C PRO A 604 20.12 6.30 -10.78
N PRO A 605 20.88 5.49 -10.02
CA PRO A 605 22.29 5.76 -9.80
C PRO A 605 22.96 6.03 -11.16
N LYS A 606 23.68 7.15 -11.27
CA LYS A 606 24.45 7.45 -12.48
C LYS A 606 25.40 6.28 -12.71
N LYS A 607 25.35 5.74 -13.94
CA LYS A 607 26.18 4.63 -14.41
C LYS A 607 27.66 4.86 -14.13
#